data_AF-A0A2Z4NDQ8-F1
#
_entry.id   AF-A0A2Z4NDQ8-F1
#
_cell.length_a   1.000
_cell.length_b   1.000
_cell.length_c   1.000
_cell.angle_alpha   90.00
_cell.angle_beta   90.00
_cell.angle_gamma   90.00
#
_symmetry.space_group_name_H-M   'P 1'
#
loop_
_entity.id
_entity.type
_entity.pdbx_description
1 polymer ?
#
loop_
_entity_poly.entity_id
_entity_poly.type
_entity_poly.pdbx_seq_one_letter_code
_entity_poly.pdbx_strand_id
1 'polypeptide(L)'
;MKKQSISRKLAISGLVMLIIAIILTIGIGVSFYFVGLKYVDKPEEQFVALLFNGLVSLALVILISIVFIAYFVLSIIAAVKTENTTAKTLTIVGVFILPILAFVGLIMIIVFNKDINKDNTSSFNKDNNKQQPKITSNQNLFLNSSNDK
;
A
#
# COMPACT_ATOMS: atom_id res chain seq x y z
N MET A 1 16.35 -11.34 -6.24
CA MET A 1 15.53 -10.34 -5.52
C MET A 1 14.09 -10.36 -6.06
N LYS A 2 13.08 -10.74 -5.26
CA LYS A 2 11.66 -10.74 -5.67
C LYS A 2 11.18 -9.28 -5.79
N LYS A 3 10.84 -8.81 -6.99
CA LYS A 3 10.33 -7.45 -7.23
C LYS A 3 9.02 -7.27 -6.43
N GLN A 4 9.07 -6.45 -5.37
CA GLN A 4 7.90 -6.15 -4.55
C GLN A 4 6.87 -5.38 -5.37
N SER A 5 5.60 -5.72 -5.18
CA SER A 5 4.47 -5.15 -5.88
C SER A 5 4.10 -3.78 -5.29
N ILE A 6 3.51 -2.88 -6.08
CA ILE A 6 3.29 -1.48 -5.66
C ILE A 6 2.26 -1.42 -4.53
N SER A 7 1.21 -2.25 -4.61
CA SER A 7 0.20 -2.35 -3.55
C SER A 7 0.82 -2.76 -2.21
N ARG A 8 1.80 -3.68 -2.23
CA ARG A 8 2.49 -4.15 -1.03
C ARG A 8 3.30 -3.03 -0.38
N LYS A 9 3.98 -2.19 -1.17
CA LYS A 9 4.70 -1.03 -0.64
C LYS A 9 3.77 0.00 -0.02
N LEU A 10 2.62 0.26 -0.67
CA LEU A 10 1.61 1.18 -0.16
C LEU A 10 0.96 0.67 1.12
N ALA A 11 0.65 -0.63 1.18
CA ALA A 11 0.08 -1.25 2.37
C ALA A 11 1.07 -1.23 3.55
N ILE A 12 2.35 -1.51 3.33
CA ILE A 12 3.39 -1.38 4.36
C ILE A 12 3.50 0.07 4.85
N SER A 13 3.55 1.04 3.91
CA SER A 13 3.62 2.46 4.26
C SER A 13 2.42 2.91 5.12
N GLY A 14 1.20 2.50 4.72
CA GLY A 14 -0.01 2.76 5.51
C GLY A 14 0.07 2.15 6.90
N LEU A 15 0.50 0.89 7.01
CA LEU A 15 0.60 0.21 8.30
C LEU A 15 1.62 0.91 9.24
N VAL A 16 2.74 1.37 8.71
CA VAL A 16 3.74 2.13 9.46
C VAL A 16 3.17 3.47 9.94
N MET A 17 2.47 4.21 9.06
CA MET A 17 1.82 5.46 9.46
C MET A 17 0.79 5.24 10.57
N LEU A 18 0.01 4.16 10.49
CA LEU A 18 -0.98 3.82 11.52
C LEU A 18 -0.31 3.56 12.88
N ILE A 19 0.79 2.80 12.90
CA ILE A 19 1.55 2.53 14.14
C ILE A 19 2.08 3.84 14.74
N ILE A 20 2.65 4.72 13.91
CA ILE A 20 3.15 6.03 14.35
C ILE A 20 2.00 6.85 14.95
N ALA A 21 0.84 6.89 14.30
CA ALA A 21 -0.34 7.62 14.80
C ALA A 21 -0.84 7.08 16.14
N ILE A 22 -0.82 5.76 16.35
CA ILE A 22 -1.19 5.12 17.62
C ILE A 22 -0.22 5.54 18.73
N ILE A 23 1.10 5.49 18.46
CA ILE A 23 2.13 5.87 19.43
C ILE A 23 1.97 7.34 19.85
N LEU A 24 1.75 8.24 18.88
CA LEU A 24 1.53 9.66 19.16
C LEU A 24 0.28 9.89 20.00
N THR A 25 -0.83 9.23 19.66
CA THR A 25 -2.09 9.34 20.42
C THR A 25 -1.93 8.88 21.87
N ILE A 26 -1.24 7.75 22.09
CA ILE A 26 -0.95 7.25 23.44
C ILE A 26 -0.08 8.25 24.20
N GLY A 27 0.94 8.82 23.54
CA GLY A 27 1.83 9.83 24.13
C GLY A 27 1.07 11.06 24.64
N ILE A 28 0.08 11.55 23.89
CA ILE A 28 -0.79 12.65 24.32
C ILE A 28 -1.58 12.24 25.57
N GLY A 29 -2.22 11.07 25.55
CA GLY A 29 -3.00 10.58 26.70
C GLY A 29 -2.17 10.45 27.97
N VAL A 30 -0.96 9.90 27.85
CA VAL A 30 0.01 9.80 28.95
C VAL A 30 0.43 11.19 29.44
N SER A 31 0.69 12.14 28.54
CA SER A 31 1.03 13.53 28.91
C SER A 31 -0.08 14.18 29.74
N PHE A 32 -1.34 14.08 29.31
CA PHE A 32 -2.47 14.60 30.08
C PHE A 32 -2.61 13.94 31.45
N TYR A 33 -2.42 12.62 31.52
CA TYR A 33 -2.44 11.90 32.78
C TYR A 33 -1.37 12.39 33.75
N PHE A 34 -0.13 12.57 33.28
CA PHE A 34 0.96 13.08 34.12
C PHE A 34 0.76 14.52 34.54
N VAL A 35 0.26 15.40 33.66
CA VAL A 35 -0.08 16.77 34.03
C VAL A 35 -1.21 16.80 35.06
N GLY A 36 -2.25 15.97 34.89
CA GLY A 36 -3.32 15.84 35.87
C GLY A 36 -2.84 15.43 37.26
N LEU A 37 -1.91 14.46 37.33
CA LEU A 37 -1.33 14.03 38.60
C LEU A 37 -0.39 15.07 39.23
N LYS A 38 0.47 15.72 38.44
CA LYS A 38 1.47 16.66 38.96
C LYS A 38 0.87 17.92 39.58
N TYR A 39 -0.30 18.34 39.12
CA TYR A 39 -0.93 19.59 39.51
C TYR A 39 -2.19 19.41 40.36
N VAL A 40 -2.47 18.19 40.84
CA VAL A 40 -3.68 17.89 41.63
C VAL A 40 -3.75 18.71 42.92
N ASP A 41 -2.62 18.95 43.57
CA ASP A 41 -2.52 19.71 44.83
C ASP A 41 -2.27 21.22 44.62
N LYS A 42 -2.16 21.66 43.35
CA LYS A 42 -1.80 23.04 42.98
C LYS A 42 -2.78 23.60 41.94
N PRO A 43 -4.03 23.88 42.32
CA PRO A 43 -5.08 24.26 41.39
C PRO A 43 -4.79 25.58 40.66
N GLU A 44 -4.04 26.50 41.27
CA GLU A 44 -3.68 27.78 40.66
C GLU A 44 -2.67 27.62 39.50
N GLU A 45 -1.71 26.70 39.63
CA GLU A 45 -0.74 26.37 38.57
C GLU A 45 -1.35 25.43 37.52
N GLN A 46 -2.38 24.66 37.90
CA GLN A 46 -3.04 23.69 37.05
C GLN A 46 -3.64 24.33 35.80
N PHE A 47 -4.24 25.51 35.92
CA PHE A 47 -4.88 26.19 34.80
C PHE A 47 -3.88 26.50 33.68
N VAL A 48 -2.74 27.11 34.03
CA VAL A 48 -1.69 27.48 33.06
C VAL A 48 -1.05 26.23 32.43
N ALA A 49 -0.76 25.21 33.24
CA ALA A 49 -0.21 23.94 32.77
C ALA A 49 -1.17 23.21 31.80
N LEU A 50 -2.47 23.21 32.11
CA LEU A 50 -3.49 22.61 31.26
C LEU A 50 -3.64 23.37 29.93
N LEU A 51 -3.58 24.71 29.96
CA LEU A 51 -3.67 25.56 28.78
C LEU A 51 -2.49 25.32 27.83
N PHE A 52 -1.27 25.29 28.37
CA PHE A 52 -0.06 25.04 27.57
C PHE A 52 -0.04 23.60 27.02
N ASN A 53 -0.33 22.60 27.86
CA ASN A 53 -0.41 21.21 27.41
C ASN A 53 -1.56 21.00 26.40
N GLY A 54 -2.66 21.73 26.56
CA GLY A 54 -3.78 21.77 25.64
C GLY A 54 -3.41 22.31 24.26
N LEU A 55 -2.68 23.43 24.19
CA LEU A 55 -2.19 24.01 22.94
C LEU A 55 -1.22 23.07 22.20
N VAL A 56 -0.26 22.47 22.93
CA VAL A 56 0.67 21.50 22.36
C VAL A 56 -0.08 20.26 21.86
N SER A 57 -1.04 19.77 22.64
CA SER A 57 -1.87 18.63 22.26
C SER A 57 -2.74 18.92 21.06
N LEU A 58 -3.27 20.14 20.93
CA LEU A 58 -4.04 20.56 19.76
C LEU A 58 -3.18 20.51 18.49
N ALA A 59 -1.95 21.03 18.54
CA ALA A 59 -1.01 20.94 17.42
C ALA A 59 -0.68 19.48 17.05
N LEU A 60 -0.50 18.62 18.04
CA LEU A 60 -0.28 17.19 17.82
C LEU A 60 -1.51 16.48 17.24
N VAL A 61 -2.72 16.84 17.67
CA VAL A 61 -3.97 16.30 17.11
C VAL A 61 -4.13 16.70 15.64
N ILE A 62 -3.79 17.94 15.27
CA ILE A 62 -3.75 18.36 13.86
C ILE A 62 -2.76 17.51 13.07
N LEU A 63 -1.55 17.30 13.61
CA LEU A 63 -0.54 16.46 12.97
C LEU A 63 -1.01 15.01 12.79
N ILE A 64 -1.59 14.40 13.83
CA ILE A 64 -2.16 13.05 13.80
C ILE A 64 -3.27 12.97 12.75
N SER A 65 -4.11 14.00 12.64
CA SER A 65 -5.19 14.06 11.65
C SER A 65 -4.64 14.02 10.23
N ILE A 66 -3.56 14.75 9.94
CA ILE A 66 -2.89 14.72 8.63
C ILE A 66 -2.34 13.31 8.33
N VAL A 67 -1.71 12.67 9.32
CA VAL A 67 -1.20 11.29 9.18
C VAL A 67 -2.34 10.31 8.93
N PHE A 68 -3.49 10.47 9.61
CA PHE A 68 -4.67 9.65 9.40
C PHE A 68 -5.25 9.80 8.01
N ILE A 69 -5.29 11.02 7.46
CA ILE A 69 -5.73 11.28 6.09
C ILE A 69 -4.79 10.57 5.10
N ALA A 70 -3.47 10.67 5.30
CA ALA A 70 -2.50 9.98 4.45
C ALA A 70 -2.66 8.45 4.53
N TYR A 71 -2.85 7.90 5.73
CA TYR A 71 -3.15 6.49 5.95
C TYR A 71 -4.43 6.05 5.21
N PHE A 72 -5.50 6.84 5.33
CA PHE A 72 -6.78 6.58 4.68
C PHE A 72 -6.64 6.49 3.17
N VAL A 73 -5.99 7.49 2.56
CA VAL A 73 -5.75 7.51 1.11
C VAL A 73 -4.89 6.34 0.65
N LEU A 74 -3.78 6.06 1.34
CA LEU A 74 -2.89 4.94 1.01
C LEU A 74 -3.61 3.59 1.12
N SER A 75 -4.46 3.41 2.13
CA SER A 75 -5.22 2.17 2.36
C SER A 75 -6.23 1.93 1.24
N ILE A 76 -6.94 2.97 0.80
CA ILE A 76 -7.86 2.88 -0.34
C ILE A 76 -7.10 2.52 -1.62
N ILE A 77 -5.98 3.19 -1.92
CA ILE A 77 -5.20 2.90 -3.13
C ILE A 77 -4.65 1.46 -3.09
N ALA A 78 -4.17 0.99 -1.93
CA ALA A 78 -3.73 -0.39 -1.75
C ALA A 78 -4.87 -1.39 -1.98
N ALA A 79 -6.06 -1.10 -1.46
CA ALA A 79 -7.26 -1.92 -1.63
C ALA A 79 -7.71 -2.00 -3.10
N VAL A 80 -7.71 -0.87 -3.83
CA VAL A 80 -8.11 -0.86 -5.25
C VAL A 80 -7.11 -1.64 -6.11
N LYS A 81 -5.82 -1.60 -5.79
CA LYS A 81 -4.76 -2.31 -6.53
C LYS A 81 -4.61 -3.80 -6.19
N THR A 82 -5.24 -4.32 -5.14
CA THR A 82 -5.19 -5.75 -4.83
C THR A 82 -6.20 -6.54 -5.66
N GLU A 83 -5.76 -7.72 -6.12
CA GLU A 83 -6.56 -8.66 -6.90
C GLU A 83 -7.44 -9.54 -5.98
N ASN A 84 -7.05 -9.67 -4.71
CA ASN A 84 -7.80 -10.43 -3.73
C ASN A 84 -9.05 -9.64 -3.28
N THR A 85 -10.23 -10.12 -3.70
CA THR A 85 -11.53 -9.52 -3.39
C THR A 85 -11.81 -9.47 -1.90
N THR A 86 -11.43 -10.51 -1.14
CA THR A 86 -11.56 -10.54 0.32
C THR A 86 -10.72 -9.44 0.97
N ALA A 87 -9.45 -9.31 0.57
CA ALA A 87 -8.55 -8.29 1.11
C ALA A 87 -9.02 -6.86 0.76
N LYS A 88 -9.55 -6.68 -0.46
CA LYS A 88 -10.15 -5.42 -0.92
C LYS A 88 -11.34 -5.01 -0.06
N THR A 89 -12.31 -5.92 0.12
CA THR A 89 -13.53 -5.65 0.89
C THR A 89 -13.21 -5.40 2.36
N LEU A 90 -12.35 -6.23 2.98
CA LEU A 90 -11.93 -6.00 4.37
C LEU A 90 -11.26 -4.65 4.57
N THR A 91 -10.38 -4.25 3.64
CA THR A 91 -9.67 -2.98 3.74
C THR A 91 -10.64 -1.80 3.57
N ILE A 92 -11.51 -1.82 2.56
CA ILE A 92 -12.47 -0.73 2.30
C ILE A 92 -13.46 -0.62 3.45
N VAL A 93 -14.15 -1.71 3.81
CA VAL A 93 -15.14 -1.71 4.90
C VAL A 93 -14.48 -1.34 6.22
N GLY A 94 -13.27 -1.85 6.48
CA GLY A 94 -12.55 -1.54 7.70
C GLY A 94 -12.13 -0.08 7.81
N VAL A 95 -11.79 0.58 6.70
CA VAL A 95 -11.38 1.99 6.73
C VAL A 95 -12.54 2.90 7.15
N PHE A 96 -13.79 2.53 6.83
CA PHE A 96 -14.98 3.33 7.16
C PHE A 96 -15.71 2.91 8.45
N ILE A 97 -15.76 1.61 8.76
CA ILE A 97 -16.59 1.09 9.86
C ILE A 97 -15.74 0.66 11.05
N LEU A 98 -14.69 -0.13 10.81
CA LEU A 98 -13.90 -0.77 11.87
C LEU A 98 -12.40 -0.76 11.49
N PRO A 99 -11.60 0.17 12.04
CA PRO A 99 -10.18 0.30 11.68
C PRO A 99 -9.36 -0.99 11.85
N ILE A 100 -9.78 -1.86 12.78
CA ILE A 100 -9.19 -3.19 13.00
C ILE A 100 -9.35 -4.09 11.77
N LEU A 101 -10.49 -4.04 11.08
CA LEU A 101 -10.70 -4.79 9.83
C LEU A 101 -9.79 -4.27 8.72
N ALA A 102 -9.54 -2.95 8.67
CA ALA A 102 -8.62 -2.36 7.69
C ALA A 102 -7.19 -2.86 7.91
N PHE A 103 -6.79 -2.98 9.18
CA PHE A 103 -5.49 -3.52 9.56
C PHE A 103 -5.31 -4.96 9.07
N VAL A 104 -6.31 -5.83 9.30
CA VAL A 104 -6.29 -7.22 8.82
C VAL A 104 -6.28 -7.27 7.29
N GLY A 105 -7.08 -6.43 6.62
CA GLY A 105 -7.10 -6.31 5.17
C GLY A 105 -5.74 -5.91 4.58
N LEU A 106 -5.09 -4.90 5.15
CA LEU A 106 -3.75 -4.45 4.77
C LEU A 106 -2.71 -5.55 4.95
N ILE A 107 -2.74 -6.29 6.07
CA ILE A 107 -1.86 -7.44 6.29
C ILE A 107 -2.08 -8.50 5.20
N MET A 108 -3.34 -8.79 4.87
CA MET A 108 -3.68 -9.75 3.82
C MET A 108 -3.14 -9.31 2.45
N ILE A 109 -3.19 -8.01 2.14
CA ILE A 109 -2.56 -7.43 0.94
C ILE A 109 -1.02 -7.59 0.99
N ILE A 110 -0.40 -7.44 2.15
CA ILE A 110 1.07 -7.59 2.28
C ILE A 110 1.51 -9.04 2.09
N VAL A 111 0.76 -10.00 2.63
CA VAL A 111 1.12 -11.42 2.67
C VAL A 111 0.73 -12.15 1.39
N PHE A 112 -0.47 -11.90 0.84
CA PHE A 112 -1.07 -12.76 -0.19
C PHE A 112 -1.18 -12.13 -1.58
N ASN A 113 -0.81 -10.86 -1.77
CA ASN A 113 -1.24 -10.17 -2.99
C ASN A 113 -0.41 -10.49 -4.25
N LYS A 114 -1.15 -10.78 -5.33
CA LYS A 114 -0.75 -10.57 -6.73
C LYS A 114 -1.35 -9.23 -7.16
N ASP A 115 -0.55 -8.31 -7.69
CA ASP A 115 -1.07 -7.02 -8.17
C ASP A 115 -1.87 -7.26 -9.46
N ILE A 116 -3.07 -6.66 -9.58
CA ILE A 116 -3.92 -6.71 -10.78
C ILE A 116 -3.16 -6.30 -12.06
N ASN A 117 -2.09 -5.52 -11.91
CA ASN A 117 -1.37 -4.90 -13.03
C ASN A 117 0.01 -5.53 -13.29
N LYS A 118 0.24 -6.79 -12.89
CA LYS A 118 1.55 -7.43 -13.09
C LYS A 118 1.80 -7.95 -14.50
N ASP A 119 0.77 -8.02 -15.36
CA ASP A 119 0.89 -8.51 -16.73
C ASP A 119 0.33 -7.50 -17.72
N ASN A 120 1.14 -6.53 -18.14
CA ASN A 120 0.92 -5.85 -19.44
C ASN A 120 2.20 -5.28 -20.08
N THR A 121 3.40 -5.58 -19.56
CA THR A 121 4.66 -5.05 -20.14
C THR A 121 5.81 -6.05 -20.30
N SER A 122 5.56 -7.37 -20.29
CA SER A 122 6.66 -8.32 -20.51
C SER A 122 6.36 -9.58 -21.33
N SER A 123 5.27 -9.62 -22.10
CA SER A 123 4.99 -10.79 -22.97
C SER A 123 4.91 -10.49 -24.48
N PHE A 124 5.00 -9.23 -24.91
CA PHE A 124 4.94 -8.93 -26.36
C PHE A 124 6.30 -8.94 -27.10
N ASN A 125 7.40 -9.30 -26.43
CA ASN A 125 8.72 -9.25 -27.09
C ASN A 125 9.66 -10.42 -26.75
N LYS A 126 9.12 -11.60 -26.43
CA LYS A 126 9.94 -12.79 -26.16
C LYS A 126 9.60 -14.04 -26.97
N ASP A 127 8.78 -13.91 -28.01
CA ASP A 127 8.50 -15.02 -28.96
C ASP A 127 8.97 -14.74 -30.40
N ASN A 128 9.61 -13.58 -30.67
CA ASN A 128 10.12 -13.25 -32.02
C ASN A 128 11.53 -13.79 -32.33
N ASN A 129 12.09 -14.68 -31.51
CA ASN A 129 13.45 -15.18 -31.76
C ASN A 129 13.65 -16.68 -31.53
N LYS A 130 12.67 -17.49 -31.92
CA LYS A 130 12.91 -18.90 -32.25
C LYS A 130 12.15 -19.27 -33.52
N GLN A 131 12.93 -19.57 -34.55
CA GLN A 131 12.55 -20.17 -35.83
C GLN A 131 11.95 -19.21 -36.87
N GLN A 132 12.83 -18.43 -37.52
CA GLN A 132 12.67 -18.28 -38.97
C GLN A 132 12.76 -19.69 -39.60
N PRO A 133 11.74 -20.18 -40.32
CA PRO A 133 11.94 -21.33 -41.18
C PRO A 133 12.94 -20.92 -42.26
N LYS A 134 14.07 -21.62 -42.31
CA LYS A 134 15.03 -21.54 -43.41
C LYS A 134 14.29 -21.93 -44.68
N ILE A 135 13.83 -20.95 -45.46
CA ILE A 135 13.27 -21.19 -46.79
C ILE A 135 14.41 -21.75 -47.62
N THR A 136 14.44 -23.07 -47.72
CA THR A 136 15.28 -23.78 -48.67
C THR A 136 14.62 -23.56 -50.01
N SER A 137 15.25 -22.71 -50.83
CA SER A 137 14.82 -22.43 -52.19
C SER A 137 14.83 -23.72 -53.01
N ASN A 138 13.67 -24.35 -53.17
CA ASN A 138 13.43 -25.34 -54.22
C ASN A 138 13.04 -24.59 -55.49
N GLN A 139 14.00 -23.90 -56.11
CA GLN A 139 13.81 -23.23 -57.42
C GLN A 139 14.38 -24.01 -58.61
N ASN A 140 14.65 -25.32 -58.48
CA ASN A 140 15.19 -26.11 -59.60
C ASN A 140 14.44 -27.45 -59.84
N LEU A 141 13.11 -27.48 -59.70
CA LEU A 141 12.32 -28.67 -60.04
C LEU A 141 11.20 -28.43 -61.07
N PHE A 142 11.29 -27.35 -61.85
CA PHE A 142 10.36 -27.08 -62.96
C PHE A 142 11.03 -26.75 -64.30
N LEU A 143 12.37 -26.82 -64.39
CA LEU A 143 13.09 -26.52 -65.64
C LEU A 143 13.76 -27.74 -66.30
N ASN A 144 13.50 -28.96 -65.85
CA ASN A 144 13.98 -30.17 -66.54
C ASN A 144 12.84 -31.05 -67.05
N SER A 145 11.95 -30.46 -67.83
CA SER A 145 10.95 -31.16 -68.66
C SER A 145 11.05 -30.76 -70.14
N SER A 146 12.24 -30.35 -70.57
CA SER A 146 12.51 -30.03 -71.97
C SER A 146 13.92 -30.47 -72.30
N ASN A 147 14.09 -31.78 -72.43
CA ASN A 147 14.91 -32.45 -73.45
C ASN A 147 15.12 -33.90 -73.03
N ASP A 148 14.21 -34.78 -73.42
CA ASP A 148 14.61 -36.05 -74.04
C ASP A 148 13.39 -36.75 -74.67
N LYS A 149 13.44 -36.75 -76.02
CA LYS A 149 12.77 -37.64 -77.00
C LYS A 149 11.30 -37.41 -77.34
#